data_AF-A0A1V4V7F7-F1
#
_entry.id   AF-A0A1V4V7F7-F1
#
_cell.length_a   1.000
_cell.length_b   1.000
_cell.length_c   1.000
_cell.angle_alpha   90.00
_cell.angle_beta   90.00
_cell.angle_gamma   90.00
#
_symmetry.space_group_name_H-M   'P 1'
#
loop_
_entity.id
_entity.type
_entity.pdbx_description
1 polymer ?
#
loop_
_entity_poly.entity_id
_entity_poly.type
_entity_poly.pdbx_seq_one_letter_code
_entity_poly.pdbx_strand_id
1 'polypeptide(L)'
;MRGLEKRLRTLERGLANGKTLTTDEAGNPIYLEGGGLSLAFRLMEIQDEGGEIPDDLRREAGRWSRSFPESPAEREVKSLCEKAIS
;
A
#
# COMPACT_ATOMS: atom_id res chain seq x y z
N MET A 1 17.73 3.57 -8.59
CA MET A 1 16.68 2.84 -7.84
C MET A 1 17.11 2.39 -6.44
N ARG A 2 18.24 1.67 -6.24
CA ARG A 2 18.66 1.14 -4.91
C ARG A 2 18.68 2.14 -3.73
N GLY A 3 19.00 3.41 -3.98
CA GLY A 3 19.01 4.44 -2.94
C GLY A 3 17.61 4.88 -2.48
N LEU A 4 16.63 4.86 -3.40
CA LEU A 4 15.24 5.24 -3.11
C LEU A 4 14.56 4.15 -2.28
N GLU A 5 14.70 2.89 -2.69
CA GLU A 5 14.16 1.73 -1.96
C GLU A 5 14.67 1.68 -0.51
N LYS A 6 15.96 1.96 -0.29
CA LYS A 6 16.53 2.00 1.07
C LYS A 6 15.91 3.11 1.91
N ARG A 7 15.69 4.30 1.33
CA ARG A 7 15.04 5.42 2.03
C ARG A 7 13.57 5.12 2.32
N LEU A 8 12.88 4.50 1.37
CA LEU A 8 11.49 4.08 1.49
C LEU A 8 11.32 3.06 2.63
N ARG A 9 12.16 2.03 2.67
CA ARG A 9 12.16 1.05 3.76
C ARG A 9 12.45 1.69 5.12
N THR A 10 13.30 2.72 5.18
CA THR A 10 13.55 3.46 6.43
C THR A 10 12.32 4.26 6.87
N LEU A 11 11.64 4.94 5.93
CA LEU A 11 10.39 5.67 6.23
C LEU A 11 9.30 4.71 6.70
N GLU A 12 9.15 3.58 6.03
CA GLU A 12 8.15 2.58 6.37
C GLU A 12 8.45 1.87 7.69
N ARG A 13 9.72 1.66 8.05
CA ARG A 13 10.10 1.23 9.41
C ARG A 13 9.75 2.27 10.47
N GLY A 14 9.85 3.55 10.14
CA GLY A 14 9.37 4.62 11.02
C GLY A 14 7.85 4.57 11.23
N LEU A 15 7.12 4.08 10.23
CA LEU A 15 5.67 3.86 10.26
C LEU A 15 5.28 2.45 10.73
N ALA A 16 6.22 1.53 10.97
CA ALA A 16 5.94 0.13 11.27
C ALA A 16 5.21 -0.10 12.60
N ASN A 17 5.24 0.90 13.50
CA ASN A 17 4.40 0.89 14.70
C ASN A 17 2.96 1.35 14.43
N GLY A 18 2.69 1.91 13.25
CA GLY A 18 1.37 2.25 12.77
C GLY A 18 0.63 1.00 12.31
N LYS A 19 -0.58 0.83 12.81
CA LYS A 19 -1.52 -0.19 12.34
C LYS A 19 -2.64 0.51 11.61
N THR A 20 -2.79 0.22 10.32
CA THR A 20 -3.90 0.79 9.54
C THR A 20 -5.08 -0.18 9.58
N LEU A 21 -6.23 0.29 10.05
CA LEU A 21 -7.45 -0.52 10.06
C LEU A 21 -7.96 -0.74 8.63
N THR A 22 -8.38 -1.95 8.31
CA THR A 22 -9.04 -2.31 7.05
C THR A 22 -10.01 -3.47 7.26
N THR A 23 -10.59 -3.99 6.18
CA THR A 23 -11.41 -5.21 6.18
C THR A 23 -10.81 -6.32 5.32
N ASP A 24 -10.99 -7.57 5.78
CA ASP A 24 -10.77 -8.76 4.96
C ASP A 24 -11.84 -8.89 3.86
N GLU A 25 -11.78 -9.97 3.06
CA GLU A 25 -12.75 -10.21 1.97
C GLU A 25 -14.18 -10.51 2.47
N ALA A 26 -14.32 -10.97 3.71
CA ALA A 26 -15.60 -11.22 4.36
C ALA A 26 -16.15 -10.00 5.10
N GLY A 27 -15.43 -8.87 5.09
CA GLY A 27 -15.82 -7.64 5.78
C GLY A 27 -15.42 -7.58 7.25
N ASN A 28 -14.65 -8.54 7.77
CA ASN A 28 -14.18 -8.50 9.15
C ASN A 28 -13.01 -7.50 9.29
N PRO A 29 -12.94 -6.75 10.40
CA PRO A 29 -11.87 -5.81 10.65
C PRO A 29 -10.52 -6.53 10.86
N ILE A 30 -9.49 -6.08 10.16
CA ILE A 30 -8.10 -6.53 10.31
C ILE A 30 -7.16 -5.31 10.33
N TYR A 31 -5.93 -5.50 10.80
CA TYR A 31 -4.91 -4.46 10.78
C TYR A 31 -3.82 -4.77 9.76
N LEU A 32 -3.44 -3.76 8.97
CA LEU A 32 -2.27 -3.78 8.12
C LEU A 32 -1.10 -3.17 8.89
N GLU A 33 0.07 -3.81 8.78
CA GLU A 33 1.30 -3.29 9.37
C GLU A 33 1.94 -2.24 8.45
N GLY A 34 2.41 -1.15 9.06
CA GLY A 34 3.07 -0.08 8.34
C GLY A 34 2.11 0.88 7.64
N GLY A 35 2.65 1.64 6.68
CA GLY A 35 1.95 2.71 5.96
C GLY A 35 1.66 2.42 4.49
N GLY A 36 1.99 1.23 3.98
CA GLY A 36 1.71 0.82 2.59
C GLY A 36 2.51 1.57 1.52
N LEU A 37 3.59 2.25 1.92
CA LEU A 37 4.41 3.06 1.02
C LEU A 37 5.20 2.19 0.05
N SER A 38 5.77 1.06 0.48
CA SER A 38 6.47 0.16 -0.45
C SER A 38 5.52 -0.40 -1.50
N LEU A 39 4.30 -0.75 -1.11
CA LEU A 39 3.28 -1.21 -2.03
C LEU A 39 2.92 -0.12 -3.05
N ALA A 40 2.64 1.10 -2.59
CA ALA A 40 2.29 2.21 -3.47
C ALA A 40 3.38 2.50 -4.51
N PHE A 41 4.66 2.53 -4.11
CA PHE A 41 5.77 2.71 -5.05
C PHE A 41 5.88 1.57 -6.05
N ARG A 42 5.71 0.33 -5.60
CA ARG A 42 5.80 -0.83 -6.49
C ARG A 42 4.69 -0.82 -7.55
N LEU A 43 3.48 -0.40 -7.17
CA LEU A 43 2.36 -0.25 -8.10
C LEU A 43 2.61 0.87 -9.12
N MET A 44 3.18 2.01 -8.69
CA MET A 44 3.55 3.09 -9.60
C MET A 44 4.62 2.64 -10.61
N GLU A 45 5.66 1.93 -10.17
CA GLU A 45 6.68 1.36 -11.07
C GLU A 45 6.07 0.45 -12.13
N ILE A 46 5.18 -0.46 -11.71
CA ILE A 46 4.50 -1.39 -12.65
C ILE A 46 3.64 -0.62 -13.66
N GLN A 47 2.92 0.41 -13.22
CA GLN A 47 2.10 1.25 -14.09
C GLN A 47 2.95 2.03 -15.11
N ASP A 48 4.05 2.64 -14.64
CA ASP A 48 4.98 3.39 -15.51
C ASP A 48 5.65 2.48 -16.54
N GLU A 49 5.94 1.23 -16.17
CA GLU A 49 6.51 0.20 -17.06
C GLU A 49 5.44 -0.47 -17.95
N GLY A 50 4.15 -0.20 -17.73
CA GLY A 50 3.04 -0.83 -18.45
C GLY A 50 2.90 -2.34 -18.17
N GLY A 51 3.40 -2.80 -17.03
CA GLY A 51 3.39 -4.20 -16.63
C GLY A 51 2.07 -4.65 -16.01
N GLU A 52 1.87 -5.97 -15.93
CA GLU A 52 0.75 -6.56 -15.19
C GLU A 52 1.05 -6.58 -13.69
N ILE A 53 0.06 -6.22 -12.88
CA ILE A 53 0.17 -6.29 -11.41
C ILE A 53 0.08 -7.75 -10.97
N PRO A 54 1.12 -8.31 -10.33
CA PRO A 54 1.10 -9.65 -9.74
C PRO A 54 -0.05 -9.84 -8.73
N ASP A 55 -0.57 -11.08 -8.63
CA ASP A 55 -1.73 -11.39 -7.79
C ASP A 55 -1.52 -11.10 -6.29
N ASP A 56 -0.30 -11.28 -5.77
CA ASP A 56 0.03 -10.95 -4.39
C ASP A 56 -0.05 -9.45 -4.14
N LEU A 57 0.51 -8.64 -5.03
CA LEU A 57 0.41 -7.17 -4.97
C LEU A 57 -1.03 -6.69 -5.18
N ARG A 58 -1.80 -7.35 -6.07
CA ARG A 58 -3.22 -7.05 -6.28
C ARG A 58 -4.04 -7.33 -5.01
N ARG A 59 -3.81 -8.46 -4.34
CA ARG A 59 -4.47 -8.78 -3.06
C ARG A 59 -4.11 -7.79 -1.97
N GLU A 60 -2.83 -7.40 -1.87
CA GLU A 60 -2.39 -6.42 -0.89
C GLU A 60 -2.99 -5.03 -1.16
N ALA A 61 -2.99 -4.58 -2.42
CA ALA A 61 -3.63 -3.35 -2.86
C ALA A 61 -5.14 -3.36 -2.56
N GLY A 62 -5.81 -4.50 -2.74
CA GLY A 62 -7.21 -4.67 -2.38
C GLY A 62 -7.49 -4.52 -0.88
N ARG A 63 -6.53 -4.82 0.00
CA ARG A 63 -6.67 -4.56 1.44
C ARG A 63 -6.41 -3.09 1.76
N TRP A 64 -5.42 -2.47 1.12
CA TRP A 64 -5.12 -1.04 1.30
C TRP A 64 -6.20 -0.12 0.73
N SER A 65 -6.86 -0.50 -0.37
CA SER A 65 -7.99 0.26 -0.92
C SER A 65 -9.19 0.31 0.04
N ARG A 66 -9.37 -0.71 0.88
CA ARG A 66 -10.42 -0.78 1.92
C ARG A 66 -10.02 -0.15 3.26
N SER A 67 -8.80 0.39 3.36
CA SER A 67 -8.28 0.92 4.61
C SER A 67 -9.02 2.18 5.08
N PHE A 68 -8.92 2.45 6.38
CA PHE A 68 -9.41 3.65 7.06
C PHE A 68 -8.23 4.54 7.44
N PRO A 69 -7.75 5.42 6.54
CA PRO A 69 -6.54 6.20 6.75
C PRO A 69 -6.76 7.33 7.76
N GLU A 70 -5.82 7.50 8.68
CA GLU A 70 -5.81 8.58 9.67
C GLU A 70 -4.89 9.74 9.23
N SER A 71 -3.86 9.45 8.45
CA SER A 71 -2.91 10.46 7.95
C SER A 71 -3.15 10.84 6.47
N PRO A 72 -2.69 12.03 6.03
CA PRO A 72 -2.69 12.38 4.60
C PRO A 72 -1.88 11.39 3.74
N ALA A 73 -0.77 10.87 4.27
CA ALA A 73 0.06 9.90 3.56
C ALA A 73 -0.68 8.58 3.31
N GLU A 74 -1.39 8.06 4.31
CA GLU A 74 -2.21 6.85 4.16
C GLU A 74 -3.37 7.04 3.17
N ARG A 75 -3.94 8.26 3.08
CA ARG A 75 -4.98 8.57 2.09
C ARG A 75 -4.44 8.50 0.65
N GLU A 76 -3.23 8.98 0.42
CA GLU A 76 -2.59 8.88 -0.89
C GLU A 76 -2.29 7.41 -1.25
N VAL A 77 -1.79 6.63 -0.30
CA VAL A 77 -1.57 5.18 -0.49
C VAL A 77 -2.88 4.47 -0.84
N LYS A 78 -3.97 4.76 -0.12
CA LYS A 78 -5.30 4.24 -0.42
C LYS A 78 -5.75 4.60 -1.83
N SER A 79 -5.69 5.87 -2.20
CA SER A 79 -6.08 6.39 -3.52
C SER A 79 -5.29 5.73 -4.65
N LEU A 80 -3.99 5.52 -4.46
CA LEU A 80 -3.14 4.80 -5.43
C LEU A 80 -3.55 3.33 -5.57
N CYS A 81 -3.82 2.65 -4.45
CA CYS A 81 -4.26 1.27 -4.48
C CYS A 81 -5.63 1.11 -5.15
N GLU A 82 -6.57 2.01 -4.90
CA GLU A 82 -7.88 2.06 -5.58
C GLU A 82 -7.73 2.20 -7.10
N LYS A 83 -6.86 3.11 -7.56
CA LYS A 83 -6.59 3.30 -9.00
C LYS A 83 -5.89 2.11 -9.63
N ALA A 84 -4.98 1.46 -8.90
CA ALA A 84 -4.20 0.34 -9.42
C ALA A 84 -5.03 -0.92 -9.66
N ILE A 85 -6.12 -1.11 -8.93
CA ILE A 85 -6.97 -2.31 -9.02
C ILE A 85 -8.31 -2.06 -9.72
N SER A 86 -8.60 -0.82 -10.12
CA SER A 86 -9.76 -0.45 -10.93
C SER A 86 -9.60 -0.88 -12.39
#